data_AF-A0A3N4QP35-F1
#
_entry.id   AF-A0A3N4QP35-F1
#
_cell.length_a   1.000
_cell.length_b   1.000
_cell.length_c   1.000
_cell.angle_alpha   90.00
_cell.angle_beta   90.00
_cell.angle_gamma   90.00
#
_symmetry.space_group_name_H-M   'P 1'
#
loop_
_entity.id
_entity.type
_entity.pdbx_description
1 polymer ?
#
loop_
_entity_poly.entity_id
_entity_poly.type
_entity_poly.pdbx_seq_one_letter_code
_entity_poly.pdbx_strand_id
1 'polypeptide(L)'
;MGGHFFSVINQNVKTVIVYASSPIQRVIGEFEIDEIINCRLDDLWNTTQQFSGISRQFFDQYFADKELGYAIKIKSAKRYKYPKCLKTDFNLLPPQSFAYC
;
A
#
# COMPACT_ATOMS: atom_id res chain seq x y z
N MET A 1 -5.99 27.18 -6.50
CA MET A 1 -5.57 26.39 -5.32
C MET A 1 -5.30 24.99 -5.81
N GLY A 2 -4.01 24.65 -5.97
CA GLY A 2 -3.57 23.46 -6.68
C GLY A 2 -3.75 22.20 -5.83
N GLY A 3 -4.73 21.38 -6.18
CA GLY A 3 -4.79 20.00 -5.72
C GLY A 3 -3.67 19.22 -6.39
N HIS A 4 -2.63 18.89 -5.62
CA HIS A 4 -1.66 17.88 -6.03
C HIS A 4 -2.32 16.50 -5.94
N PHE A 5 -3.02 16.11 -7.01
CA PHE A 5 -3.41 14.72 -7.24
C PHE A 5 -2.18 13.94 -7.69
N PHE A 6 -1.60 13.14 -6.80
CA PHE A 6 -0.61 12.13 -7.19
C PHE A 6 -1.33 10.79 -7.35
N SER A 7 -1.69 10.42 -8.57
CA SER A 7 -2.21 9.08 -8.86
C SER A 7 -1.57 8.55 -10.13
N VAL A 8 -0.33 8.10 -10.01
CA VAL A 8 0.23 7.08 -10.91
C VAL A 8 0.97 6.10 -10.01
N ILE A 9 0.32 4.99 -9.66
CA ILE A 9 1.05 3.78 -9.29
C ILE A 9 1.66 3.29 -10.60
N ASN A 10 2.99 3.34 -10.72
CA ASN A 10 3.67 2.82 -11.90
C ASN A 10 3.37 1.32 -12.00
N GLN A 11 2.67 0.92 -13.06
CA GLN A 11 2.26 -0.48 -13.30
C GLN A 11 3.45 -1.44 -13.47
N ASN A 12 4.66 -0.91 -13.67
CA ASN A 12 5.89 -1.70 -13.74
C ASN A 12 6.53 -1.97 -12.36
N VAL A 13 5.98 -1.46 -11.27
CA VAL A 13 6.46 -1.76 -9.91
C VAL A 13 6.15 -3.22 -9.59
N LYS A 14 7.21 -4.02 -9.41
CA LYS A 14 7.09 -5.44 -9.07
C LYS A 14 7.16 -5.71 -7.58
N THR A 15 7.78 -4.82 -6.83
CA THR A 15 8.07 -5.02 -5.40
C THR A 15 7.86 -3.74 -4.62
N VAL A 16 7.24 -3.87 -3.44
CA VAL A 16 7.01 -2.78 -2.49
C VAL A 16 7.73 -3.10 -1.19
N ILE A 17 8.53 -2.16 -0.68
CA ILE A 17 9.11 -2.25 0.66
C ILE A 17 8.12 -1.71 1.70
N VAL A 18 7.99 -2.41 2.83
CA VAL A 18 7.03 -2.07 3.89
C VAL A 18 7.75 -1.36 5.02
N TYR A 19 7.44 -0.08 5.20
CA TYR A 19 7.89 0.70 6.36
C TYR A 19 6.83 0.69 7.45
N ALA A 20 7.20 0.24 8.64
CA ALA A 20 6.39 0.40 9.84
C ALA A 20 6.67 1.75 10.48
N SER A 21 5.61 2.56 10.65
CA SER A 21 5.66 3.87 11.28
C SER A 21 5.92 3.78 12.80
N SER A 22 5.76 4.89 13.52
CA SER A 22 5.96 4.92 14.99
C SER A 22 5.12 3.85 15.71
N PRO A 23 5.66 3.17 16.74
CA PRO A 23 6.98 3.37 17.35
C PRO A 23 8.13 2.57 16.70
N ILE A 24 7.86 1.76 15.66
CA ILE A 24 8.84 0.84 15.08
C ILE A 24 9.86 1.60 14.22
N GLN A 25 9.39 2.52 13.37
CA GLN A 25 10.20 3.38 12.51
C GLN A 25 11.26 2.65 11.66
N ARG A 26 10.93 1.49 11.09
CA ARG A 26 11.85 0.63 10.30
C ARG A 26 11.18 0.04 9.08
N VAL A 27 11.98 -0.31 8.08
CA VAL A 27 11.55 -1.19 6.98
C VAL A 27 11.56 -2.62 7.49
N ILE A 28 10.41 -3.28 7.51
CA ILE A 28 10.20 -4.58 8.14
C ILE A 28 10.11 -5.75 7.16
N GLY A 29 10.05 -5.46 5.87
CA GLY A 29 9.88 -6.47 4.83
C GLY A 29 9.54 -5.86 3.48
N GLU A 30 9.15 -6.74 2.57
CA GLU A 30 8.74 -6.40 1.22
C GLU A 30 7.67 -7.37 0.73
N PHE A 31 6.94 -6.99 -0.31
CA PHE A 31 6.03 -7.89 -1.02
C PHE A 31 6.07 -7.67 -2.53
N GLU A 32 5.79 -8.73 -3.28
CA GLU A 32 5.63 -8.69 -4.73
C GLU A 32 4.17 -8.43 -5.11
N ILE A 33 3.97 -7.56 -6.10
CA ILE A 33 2.65 -7.27 -6.67
C ILE A 33 2.32 -8.37 -7.68
N ASP A 34 1.16 -9.01 -7.51
CA ASP A 34 0.55 -9.88 -8.52
C ASP A 34 -0.24 -9.05 -9.53
N GLU A 35 -1.15 -8.22 -9.01
CA GLU A 35 -2.10 -7.44 -9.81
C GLU A 35 -2.51 -6.16 -9.06
N ILE A 36 -2.81 -5.11 -9.82
CA ILE A 36 -3.46 -3.89 -9.31
C ILE A 36 -4.88 -3.87 -9.86
N ILE A 37 -5.86 -3.97 -8.97
CA ILE A 37 -7.29 -3.95 -9.30
C ILE A 37 -7.81 -2.52 -9.16
N ASN A 38 -8.57 -2.04 -10.13
CA ASN A 38 -9.27 -0.75 -10.10
C ASN A 38 -10.70 -0.93 -10.57
N CYS A 39 -11.67 -0.81 -9.66
CA CYS A 39 -13.09 -1.00 -9.97
C CYS A 39 -13.99 -0.25 -8.98
N ARG A 40 -15.32 -0.41 -9.12
CA ARG A 40 -16.30 0.17 -8.20
C ARG A 40 -16.15 -0.41 -6.80
N LEU A 41 -16.45 0.37 -5.77
CA LEU A 41 -16.21 -0.02 -4.38
C LEU A 41 -16.90 -1.33 -3.97
N ASP A 42 -18.12 -1.58 -4.43
CA ASP A 42 -18.82 -2.83 -4.11
C ASP A 42 -18.15 -4.06 -4.75
N ASP A 43 -17.71 -3.94 -6.01
CA ASP A 43 -16.96 -4.99 -6.70
C ASP A 43 -15.60 -5.22 -6.03
N LEU A 44 -14.93 -4.13 -5.63
CA LEU A 44 -13.65 -4.17 -4.95
C LEU A 44 -13.77 -4.87 -3.59
N TRP A 45 -14.80 -4.52 -2.81
CA TRP A 45 -15.08 -5.17 -1.53
C TRP A 45 -15.39 -6.65 -1.73
N ASN A 46 -16.29 -6.99 -2.64
CA ASN A 46 -16.68 -8.37 -2.90
C ASN A 46 -15.47 -9.25 -3.29
N THR A 47 -14.55 -8.66 -4.07
CA THR A 47 -13.31 -9.33 -4.51
C THR A 47 -12.28 -9.49 -3.39
N THR A 48 -12.21 -8.55 -2.45
CA THR A 48 -11.08 -8.46 -1.49
C THR A 48 -11.42 -8.81 -0.04
N GLN A 49 -12.70 -8.80 0.34
CA GLN A 49 -13.16 -8.89 1.74
C GLN A 49 -12.61 -10.09 2.52
N GLN A 50 -12.38 -11.23 1.86
CA GLN A 50 -11.88 -12.44 2.52
C GLN A 50 -10.43 -12.30 3.01
N PHE A 51 -9.63 -11.45 2.35
CA PHE A 51 -8.18 -11.35 2.56
C PHE A 51 -7.69 -9.95 2.91
N SER A 52 -8.58 -8.94 2.96
CA SER A 52 -8.22 -7.54 3.23
C SER A 52 -7.79 -7.27 4.68
N GLY A 53 -8.22 -8.12 5.62
CA GLY A 53 -7.91 -7.96 7.05
C GLY A 53 -8.59 -6.77 7.72
N ILE A 54 -9.57 -6.13 7.06
CA ILE A 54 -10.33 -5.00 7.58
C ILE A 54 -11.83 -5.31 7.58
N SER A 55 -12.59 -4.63 8.44
CA SER A 55 -14.05 -4.75 8.47
C SER A 55 -14.69 -3.97 7.31
N ARG A 56 -15.91 -4.35 6.93
CA ARG A 56 -16.72 -3.61 5.94
C ARG A 56 -16.90 -2.15 6.38
N GLN A 57 -17.19 -1.92 7.66
CA GLN A 57 -17.36 -0.58 8.21
C GLN A 57 -16.10 0.28 8.02
N PHE A 58 -14.91 -0.27 8.27
CA PHE A 58 -13.66 0.46 8.05
C PHE A 58 -13.44 0.77 6.57
N PHE A 59 -13.73 -0.19 5.69
CA PHE A 59 -13.65 0.00 4.25
C PHE A 59 -14.58 1.14 3.78
N ASP A 60 -15.86 1.11 4.17
CA ASP A 60 -16.84 2.13 3.79
C ASP A 60 -16.45 3.52 4.30
N GLN A 61 -15.92 3.60 5.53
CA GLN A 61 -15.43 4.86 6.09
C GLN A 61 -14.20 5.39 5.35
N TYR A 62 -13.25 4.51 5.00
CA TYR A 62 -12.03 4.89 4.31
C TYR A 62 -12.32 5.42 2.90
N PHE A 63 -13.28 4.82 2.21
CA PHE A 63 -13.70 5.19 0.86
C PHE A 63 -14.93 6.11 0.83
N ALA A 64 -15.29 6.75 1.96
CA ALA A 64 -16.38 7.71 2.01
C ALA A 64 -16.19 8.77 0.91
N ASP A 65 -17.21 8.96 0.07
CA ASP A 65 -17.23 9.87 -1.09
C ASP A 65 -16.35 9.45 -2.29
N LYS A 66 -16.00 8.18 -2.41
CA LYS A 66 -15.34 7.61 -3.60
C LYS A 66 -16.30 6.67 -4.34
N GLU A 67 -16.20 6.63 -5.66
CA GLU A 67 -16.93 5.65 -6.49
C GLU A 67 -16.05 4.49 -6.93
N LEU A 68 -14.74 4.75 -7.06
CA LEU A 68 -13.72 3.81 -7.50
C LEU A 68 -12.65 3.66 -6.42
N GLY A 69 -12.07 2.47 -6.33
CA GLY A 69 -10.97 2.18 -5.42
C GLY A 69 -9.91 1.30 -6.08
N TYR A 70 -8.73 1.31 -5.48
CA TYR A 70 -7.61 0.47 -5.90
C TYR A 70 -7.32 -0.59 -4.84
N ALA A 71 -7.00 -1.81 -5.27
CA ALA A 71 -6.44 -2.85 -4.42
C ALA A 71 -5.17 -3.42 -5.05
N ILE A 72 -4.19 -3.74 -4.20
CA ILE A 72 -2.95 -4.40 -4.62
C ILE A 72 -3.04 -5.86 -4.17
N LYS A 73 -3.09 -6.77 -5.13
CA LYS A 73 -3.02 -8.21 -4.86
C LYS A 73 -1.58 -8.59 -4.63
N ILE A 74 -1.31 -9.20 -3.47
CA ILE A 74 0.03 -9.61 -3.07
C ILE A 74 0.29 -11.03 -3.58
N LYS A 75 1.37 -11.21 -4.36
CA LYS A 75 1.82 -12.52 -4.84
C LYS A 75 2.58 -13.27 -3.77
N SER A 76 3.56 -12.60 -3.16
CA SER A 76 4.43 -13.15 -2.13
C SER A 76 4.87 -12.03 -1.20
N ALA A 77 5.13 -12.36 0.06
CA ALA A 77 5.60 -11.41 1.06
C ALA A 77 6.77 -11.99 1.84
N LYS A 78 7.76 -11.14 2.14
CA LYS A 78 8.96 -11.50 2.89
C LYS A 78 9.15 -10.53 4.04
N ARG A 79 9.03 -11.05 5.27
CA ARG A 79 9.43 -10.31 6.48
C ARG A 79 10.93 -10.41 6.65
N TYR A 80 11.58 -9.28 6.91
CA TYR A 80 13.01 -9.27 7.19
C TYR A 80 13.28 -9.76 8.62
N LYS A 81 14.29 -10.61 8.77
CA LYS A 81 14.79 -11.04 10.10
C LYS A 81 15.35 -9.86 10.89
N TYR A 82 15.99 -8.92 10.21
CA TYR A 82 16.55 -7.69 10.77
C TYR A 82 15.92 -6.49 10.08
N PRO A 83 15.10 -5.68 10.78
CA PRO A 83 14.50 -4.48 10.21
C PRO A 83 15.55 -3.45 9.79
N LYS A 84 15.37 -2.84 8.62
CA LYS A 84 16.30 -1.87 8.03
C LYS A 84 15.88 -0.44 8.36
N CYS A 85 16.82 0.50 8.38
CA CYS A 85 16.55 1.92 8.56
C CYS A 85 16.46 2.61 7.20
N LEU A 86 15.36 3.33 6.96
CA LEU A 86 15.13 4.08 5.71
C LEU A 86 16.31 4.98 5.34
N LYS A 87 16.82 5.74 6.32
CA LYS A 87 17.87 6.72 6.09
C LYS A 87 19.21 6.06 5.77
N THR A 88 19.63 5.05 6.54
CA THR A 88 20.96 4.47 6.37
C THR A 88 21.04 3.42 5.27
N ASP A 89 19.98 2.64 5.08
CA ASP A 89 19.98 1.51 4.15
C ASP A 89 19.45 1.90 2.75
N PHE A 90 18.65 2.97 2.66
CA PHE A 90 18.01 3.39 1.41
C PHE A 90 18.25 4.87 1.07
N ASN A 91 18.89 5.64 1.95
CA ASN A 91 19.06 7.09 1.80
C ASN A 91 17.73 7.85 1.59
N LEU A 92 16.66 7.36 2.23
CA LEU A 92 15.31 7.91 2.12
C LEU A 92 14.80 8.41 3.48
N LEU A 93 13.88 9.37 3.43
CA LEU A 93 13.04 9.76 4.57
C LEU A 93 11.69 9.04 4.48
N PRO A 94 10.97 8.84 5.61
CA PRO A 94 9.65 8.24 5.60
C PRO A 94 8.70 8.98 4.66
N PRO A 95 8.18 8.32 3.61
CA PRO A 95 7.21 8.94 2.73
C PRO A 95 5.86 9.09 3.43
N GLN A 96 5.09 10.13 3.08
CA GLN A 96 3.70 10.24 3.49
C GLN A 96 2.80 9.27 2.71
N SER A 97 3.16 8.97 1.46
CA SER A 97 2.45 8.03 0.58
C SER A 97 3.41 6.94 0.07
N PHE A 98 4.04 7.14 -1.09
CA PHE A 98 5.00 6.21 -1.67
C PHE A 98 6.32 6.93 -1.96
N ALA A 99 7.43 6.24 -1.78
CA ALA A 99 8.73 6.63 -2.32
C ALA A 99 9.15 5.60 -3.36
N TYR A 100 9.58 6.08 -4.52
CA TYR A 100 10.17 5.24 -5.56
C TYR A 100 11.69 5.23 -5.35
N CYS A 101 12.27 4.03 -5.28
CA CYS A 101 13.72 3.82 -5.26
C CYS A 101 14.20 3.51 -6.67
#